data_AF-A0AAU9U9P7-F1
#
_entry.id   AF-A0AAU9U9P7-F1
#
_cell.length_a   1.000
_cell.length_b   1.000
_cell.length_c   1.000
_cell.angle_alpha   90.00
_cell.angle_beta   90.00
_cell.angle_gamma   90.00
#
_symmetry.space_group_name_H-M   'P 1'
#
loop_
_entity.id
_entity.type
_entity.pdbx_description
1 polymer ?
#
loop_
_entity_poly.entity_id
_entity_poly.type
_entity_poly.pdbx_seq_one_letter_code
_entity_poly.pdbx_strand_id
1 'polypeptide(L)'
;MPKVLRSPTKNDIHVTLSDSDIANTEINTESLCGGQRSKRRRGSPDQQYSSDDLKKLLLEWKESQTKTLSKLASDVTEIKNQNLRITETNIEIEKSLEFLHSHFSSLQEKAVKLEKERDNNLLRISTLENKIEDMERSMRSSTVEIRNVPLKADKMNKVHLSDIVLNTCKAIKVDIQKNEIHDVFVLNSKAEHKTIIADFKKQKH
;
A
#
# COMPACT_ATOMS: atom_id res chain seq x y z
N MET A 1 -9.34 -17.13 -39.97
CA MET A 1 -9.23 -15.85 -39.21
C MET A 1 -10.44 -15.74 -38.30
N PRO A 2 -10.28 -15.57 -36.97
CA PRO A 2 -11.42 -15.55 -36.06
C PRO A 2 -12.12 -14.18 -36.10
N LYS A 3 -13.45 -14.22 -36.17
CA LYS A 3 -14.33 -13.04 -36.14
C LYS A 3 -14.40 -12.51 -34.70
N VAL A 4 -13.97 -11.27 -34.50
CA VAL A 4 -14.06 -10.56 -33.22
C VAL A 4 -15.51 -10.13 -33.01
N LEU A 5 -16.21 -10.78 -32.07
CA LEU A 5 -17.48 -10.31 -31.51
C LEU A 5 -17.18 -9.21 -30.48
N ARG A 6 -17.63 -7.98 -30.72
CA ARG A 6 -17.65 -6.92 -29.72
C ARG A 6 -19.06 -6.81 -29.15
N SER A 7 -19.19 -6.89 -27.82
CA SER A 7 -20.40 -6.60 -27.07
C SER A 7 -20.66 -5.09 -26.98
N PRO A 8 -21.91 -4.63 -26.76
CA PRO A 8 -22.24 -3.22 -26.71
C PRO A 8 -21.89 -2.62 -25.34
N THR A 9 -21.18 -1.49 -25.34
CA THR A 9 -20.94 -0.68 -24.15
C THR A 9 -22.19 0.14 -23.82
N LYS A 10 -22.81 -0.13 -22.67
CA LYS A 10 -23.79 0.76 -22.06
C LYS A 10 -23.09 2.06 -21.69
N ASN A 11 -23.49 3.17 -22.31
CA ASN A 11 -23.10 4.50 -21.87
C ASN A 11 -23.96 4.89 -20.67
N ASP A 12 -23.46 4.67 -19.46
CA ASP A 12 -23.95 5.39 -18.29
C ASP A 12 -23.35 6.80 -18.35
N ILE A 13 -24.14 7.72 -18.90
CA ILE A 13 -23.88 9.16 -18.84
C ILE A 13 -24.07 9.55 -17.38
N HIS A 14 -22.98 9.65 -16.61
CA HIS A 14 -22.99 10.38 -15.35
C HIS A 14 -23.19 11.87 -15.68
N VAL A 15 -24.43 12.31 -15.50
CA VAL A 15 -24.81 13.72 -15.50
C VAL A 15 -24.13 14.38 -14.30
N THR A 16 -23.20 15.30 -14.57
CA THR A 16 -22.67 16.22 -13.58
C THR A 16 -23.74 17.28 -13.29
N LEU A 17 -24.27 17.29 -12.07
CA LEU A 17 -25.11 18.36 -11.55
C LEU A 17 -24.20 19.57 -11.23
N SER A 18 -24.22 20.56 -12.12
CA SER A 18 -23.84 21.93 -11.77
C SER A 18 -25.13 22.70 -11.59
N ASP A 19 -25.57 22.84 -10.34
CA ASP A 19 -26.69 23.72 -9.97
C ASP A 19 -26.28 25.16 -10.25
N SER A 20 -27.02 25.81 -11.15
CA SER A 20 -27.05 27.26 -11.26
C SER A 20 -28.31 27.73 -10.54
N ASP A 21 -28.16 28.20 -9.31
CA ASP A 21 -29.22 28.89 -8.56
C ASP A 21 -29.51 30.25 -9.22
N ILE A 22 -30.31 30.27 -10.28
CA ILE A 22 -31.09 31.43 -10.78
C ILE A 22 -32.16 30.84 -11.71
N ALA A 23 -33.35 30.55 -11.17
CA ALA A 23 -34.65 30.63 -11.84
C ALA A 23 -35.76 30.01 -10.98
N ASN A 24 -36.20 30.71 -9.94
CA ASN A 24 -37.56 30.57 -9.43
C ASN A 24 -38.30 31.89 -9.70
N THR A 25 -38.84 32.01 -10.91
CA THR A 25 -39.97 32.90 -11.17
C THR A 25 -41.11 32.03 -11.66
N GLU A 26 -42.15 31.93 -10.84
CA GLU A 26 -43.39 31.23 -11.14
C GLU A 26 -44.04 31.86 -12.38
N ILE A 27 -44.10 31.09 -13.46
CA ILE A 27 -44.89 31.42 -14.65
C ILE A 27 -46.27 30.81 -14.41
N ASN A 28 -47.22 31.63 -13.96
CA ASN A 28 -48.63 31.28 -13.99
C ASN A 28 -49.17 31.53 -15.40
N THR A 29 -49.43 30.44 -16.12
CA THR A 29 -50.13 30.45 -17.41
C THR A 29 -51.64 30.47 -17.19
N GLU A 30 -52.30 31.59 -17.46
CA GLU A 30 -53.70 31.58 -17.89
C GLU A 30 -53.90 32.38 -19.18
N SER A 31 -54.51 31.67 -20.11
CA SER A 31 -55.03 32.08 -21.40
C SER A 31 -56.16 33.08 -21.25
N LEU A 32 -56.14 34.16 -22.05
CA LEU A 32 -57.35 34.68 -22.72
C LEU A 32 -56.96 35.62 -23.87
N CYS A 33 -57.20 35.14 -25.09
CA CYS A 33 -57.35 35.96 -26.27
C CYS A 33 -58.56 36.88 -26.11
N GLY A 34 -58.32 38.20 -26.06
CA GLY A 34 -59.35 39.22 -26.08
C GLY A 34 -58.79 40.50 -26.69
N GLY A 35 -59.00 40.67 -28.00
CA GLY A 35 -58.61 41.89 -28.72
C GLY A 35 -59.39 43.10 -28.21
N GLN A 36 -58.73 43.98 -27.46
CA GLN A 36 -59.17 45.37 -27.31
C GLN A 36 -58.12 46.29 -27.91
N ARG A 37 -58.41 46.76 -29.12
CA ARG A 37 -57.66 47.81 -29.82
C ARG A 37 -57.86 49.12 -29.06
N SER A 38 -57.03 49.36 -28.05
CA SER A 38 -56.98 50.64 -27.34
C SER A 38 -56.53 51.72 -28.31
N LYS A 39 -57.45 52.62 -28.68
CA LYS A 39 -57.15 53.81 -29.46
C LYS A 39 -56.17 54.66 -28.65
N ARG A 40 -54.93 54.81 -29.14
CA ARG A 40 -53.95 55.76 -28.59
C ARG A 40 -54.61 57.13 -28.50
N ARG A 41 -54.83 57.63 -27.27
CA ARG A 41 -55.21 59.03 -27.04
C ARG A 41 -54.06 59.90 -27.57
N ARG A 42 -54.28 60.56 -28.71
CA ARG A 42 -53.51 61.74 -29.10
C ARG A 42 -54.02 62.89 -28.26
N GLY A 43 -53.24 63.26 -27.26
CA GLY A 43 -53.52 64.34 -26.33
C GLY A 43 -52.37 64.39 -25.33
N SER A 44 -51.25 64.95 -25.76
CA SER A 44 -50.22 65.42 -24.83
C SER A 44 -50.82 66.63 -24.13
N PRO A 45 -50.96 66.63 -22.79
CA PRO A 45 -50.77 67.87 -22.08
C PRO A 45 -49.28 68.16 -22.19
N ASP A 46 -48.91 69.34 -22.67
CA ASP A 46 -47.59 69.93 -22.41
C ASP A 46 -47.51 70.11 -20.89
N GLN A 47 -47.14 69.03 -20.20
CA GLN A 47 -46.80 69.07 -18.80
C GLN A 47 -45.43 69.73 -18.76
N GLN A 48 -45.42 71.06 -18.66
CA GLN A 48 -44.23 71.81 -18.29
C GLN A 48 -43.81 71.31 -16.91
N TYR A 49 -42.90 70.33 -16.88
CA TYR A 49 -42.24 69.92 -15.65
C TYR A 49 -41.64 71.18 -15.04
N SER A 50 -42.05 71.51 -13.82
CA SER A 50 -41.42 72.60 -13.10
C SER A 50 -39.93 72.29 -13.02
N SER A 51 -39.08 73.30 -13.22
CA SER A 51 -37.63 73.17 -13.06
C SER A 51 -37.27 72.50 -11.72
N ASP A 52 -38.12 72.65 -10.70
CA ASP A 52 -37.91 72.07 -9.38
C ASP A 52 -38.23 70.57 -9.30
N ASP A 53 -39.14 70.06 -10.12
CA ASP A 53 -39.41 68.61 -10.23
C ASP A 53 -38.24 67.89 -10.91
N LEU A 54 -37.65 68.50 -11.93
CA LEU A 54 -36.43 68.01 -12.58
C LEU A 54 -35.25 67.98 -11.62
N LYS A 55 -35.07 69.03 -10.80
CA LYS A 55 -34.03 69.06 -9.77
C LYS A 55 -34.23 67.96 -8.73
N LYS A 56 -35.47 67.73 -8.29
CA LYS A 56 -35.81 66.68 -7.33
C LYS A 56 -35.52 65.29 -7.88
N LEU A 57 -35.93 65.00 -9.11
CA LEU A 57 -35.63 63.73 -9.78
C LEU A 57 -34.12 63.51 -9.93
N LEU A 58 -33.37 64.56 -10.25
CA LEU A 58 -31.91 64.49 -10.44
C LEU A 58 -31.18 64.27 -9.09
N LEU A 59 -31.70 64.84 -8.01
CA LEU A 59 -31.22 64.56 -6.64
C LEU A 59 -31.51 63.12 -6.21
N GLU A 60 -32.74 62.63 -6.42
CA GLU A 60 -33.11 61.25 -6.10
C GLU A 60 -32.29 60.24 -6.92
N TRP A 61 -32.08 60.52 -8.21
CA TRP A 61 -31.24 59.70 -9.08
C TRP A 61 -29.78 59.70 -8.61
N LYS A 62 -29.22 60.86 -8.26
CA LYS A 62 -27.87 60.97 -7.70
C LYS A 62 -27.74 60.18 -6.41
N GLU A 63 -28.72 60.27 -5.51
CA GLU A 63 -28.73 59.53 -4.25
C GLU A 63 -28.85 58.01 -4.46
N SER A 64 -29.68 57.58 -5.43
CA SER A 64 -29.76 56.18 -5.83
C SER A 64 -28.43 55.68 -6.39
N GLN A 65 -27.78 56.47 -7.25
CA GLN A 65 -26.49 56.14 -7.84
C GLN A 65 -25.37 56.08 -6.79
N THR A 66 -25.35 56.99 -5.82
CA THR A 66 -24.34 56.93 -4.74
C THR A 66 -24.55 55.72 -3.85
N LYS A 67 -25.79 55.33 -3.58
CA LYS A 67 -26.12 54.09 -2.84
C LYS A 67 -25.71 52.82 -3.59
N THR A 68 -25.93 52.75 -4.90
CA THR A 68 -25.49 51.57 -5.68
C THR A 68 -23.98 51.51 -5.80
N LEU A 69 -23.31 52.65 -6.00
CA LEU A 69 -21.85 52.73 -6.04
C LEU A 69 -21.21 52.40 -4.69
N SER A 70 -21.80 52.84 -3.56
CA SER A 70 -21.28 52.49 -2.24
C SER A 70 -21.46 51.01 -1.94
N LYS A 71 -22.60 50.42 -2.32
CA LYS A 71 -22.82 48.97 -2.22
C LYS A 71 -21.83 48.19 -3.08
N LEU A 72 -21.65 48.59 -4.34
CA LEU A 72 -20.69 47.96 -5.24
C LEU A 72 -19.25 48.08 -4.72
N ALA A 73 -18.87 49.23 -4.17
CA ALA A 73 -17.57 49.40 -3.53
C ALA A 73 -17.39 48.45 -2.33
N SER A 74 -18.43 48.30 -1.50
CA SER A 74 -18.44 47.33 -0.39
C SER A 74 -18.28 45.90 -0.90
N ASP A 75 -19.07 45.48 -1.88
CA ASP A 75 -19.02 44.14 -2.45
C ASP A 75 -17.63 43.84 -3.06
N VAL A 76 -17.02 44.82 -3.75
CA VAL A 76 -15.66 44.70 -4.28
C VAL A 76 -14.62 44.53 -3.16
N THR A 77 -14.76 45.25 -2.05
CA THR A 77 -13.85 45.07 -0.90
C THR A 77 -14.02 43.70 -0.24
N GLU A 78 -15.25 43.19 -0.16
CA GLU A 78 -15.52 41.87 0.38
C GLU A 78 -14.92 40.77 -0.51
N ILE A 79 -15.14 40.84 -1.83
CA ILE A 79 -14.55 39.91 -2.80
C ILE A 79 -13.01 39.94 -2.70
N LYS A 80 -12.42 41.12 -2.57
CA LYS A 80 -10.97 41.25 -2.39
C LYS A 80 -10.49 40.54 -1.12
N ASN A 81 -11.20 40.70 -0.01
CA ASN A 81 -10.86 40.06 1.26
C ASN A 81 -11.03 38.53 1.19
N GLN A 82 -12.08 38.05 0.52
CA GLN A 82 -12.28 36.61 0.28
C GLN A 82 -11.13 36.04 -0.57
N ASN A 83 -10.73 36.72 -1.65
CA ASN A 83 -9.61 36.31 -2.48
C ASN A 83 -8.30 36.24 -1.69
N LEU A 84 -8.03 37.20 -0.79
CA LEU A 84 -6.86 37.16 0.08
C LEU A 84 -6.86 35.91 0.97
N ARG A 85 -8.00 35.61 1.63
CA ARG A 85 -8.13 34.40 2.45
C ARG A 85 -7.94 33.11 1.64
N ILE A 86 -8.50 33.05 0.43
CA ILE A 86 -8.31 31.91 -0.48
C ILE A 86 -6.83 31.75 -0.81
N THR A 87 -6.12 32.83 -1.13
CA THR A 87 -4.68 32.74 -1.42
C THR A 87 -3.87 32.29 -0.20
N GLU A 88 -4.20 32.77 1.00
CA GLU A 88 -3.53 32.36 2.25
C GLU A 88 -3.75 30.87 2.52
N THR A 89 -5.00 30.39 2.44
CA THR A 89 -5.32 28.98 2.66
C THR A 89 -4.68 28.06 1.61
N ASN A 90 -4.60 28.48 0.34
CA ASN A 90 -3.89 27.71 -0.69
C ASN A 90 -2.40 27.55 -0.36
N ILE A 91 -1.74 28.60 0.13
CA ILE A 91 -0.34 28.54 0.56
C ILE A 91 -0.16 27.56 1.72
N GLU A 92 -1.10 27.53 2.67
CA GLU A 92 -1.06 26.56 3.78
C GLU A 92 -1.27 25.12 3.31
N ILE A 93 -2.16 24.91 2.34
CA ILE A 93 -2.41 23.60 1.72
C ILE A 93 -1.16 23.12 0.99
N GLU A 94 -0.51 23.99 0.20
CA GLU A 94 0.73 23.66 -0.51
C GLU A 94 1.83 23.23 0.46
N LYS A 95 2.06 23.99 1.53
CA LYS A 95 3.02 23.62 2.59
C LYS A 95 2.69 22.27 3.24
N SER A 96 1.42 22.02 3.52
CA SER A 96 0.97 20.76 4.11
C SER A 96 1.21 19.58 3.15
N LEU A 97 0.98 19.80 1.86
CA LEU A 97 1.21 18.81 0.80
C LEU A 97 2.70 18.52 0.65
N GLU A 98 3.56 19.54 0.60
CA GLU A 98 5.01 19.38 0.56
C GLU A 98 5.54 18.59 1.76
N PHE A 99 5.04 18.89 2.96
CA PHE A 99 5.38 18.17 4.17
C PHE A 99 4.98 16.69 4.08
N LEU A 100 3.74 16.41 3.66
CA LEU A 100 3.25 15.04 3.46
C LEU A 100 4.06 14.29 2.39
N HIS A 101 4.40 14.97 1.30
CA HIS A 101 5.18 14.40 0.21
C HIS A 101 6.60 14.02 0.67
N SER A 102 7.24 14.88 1.46
CA SER A 102 8.54 14.60 2.08
C SER A 102 8.47 13.40 3.01
N HIS A 103 7.45 13.34 3.87
CA HIS A 103 7.21 12.20 4.75
C HIS A 103 6.97 10.90 3.99
N PHE A 104 6.16 10.95 2.93
CA PHE A 104 5.87 9.80 2.10
C PHE A 104 7.13 9.28 1.41
N SER A 105 7.95 10.18 0.85
CA SER A 105 9.21 9.84 0.22
C SER A 105 10.18 9.17 1.21
N SER A 106 10.29 9.70 2.44
CA SER A 106 11.10 9.10 3.50
C SER A 106 10.59 7.71 3.92
N LEU A 107 9.28 7.53 4.02
CA LEU A 107 8.68 6.23 4.34
C LEU A 107 8.94 5.20 3.24
N GLN A 108 8.80 5.61 1.98
CA GLN A 108 9.09 4.77 0.83
C GLN A 108 10.55 4.32 0.82
N GLU A 109 11.49 5.24 1.05
CA GLU A 109 12.92 4.91 1.13
C GLU A 109 13.21 3.92 2.26
N LYS A 110 12.61 4.12 3.44
CA LYS A 110 12.73 3.20 4.58
C LYS A 110 12.17 1.82 4.25
N ALA A 111 11.02 1.74 3.58
CA ALA A 111 10.41 0.49 3.17
C ALA A 111 11.34 -0.29 2.23
N VAL A 112 11.85 0.35 1.17
CA VAL A 112 12.80 -0.26 0.22
C VAL A 112 14.08 -0.73 0.94
N LYS A 113 14.59 0.05 1.88
CA LYS A 113 15.76 -0.33 2.68
C LYS A 113 15.49 -1.58 3.51
N LEU A 114 14.34 -1.66 4.18
CA LEU A 114 13.95 -2.81 4.98
C LEU A 114 13.75 -4.08 4.14
N GLU A 115 13.14 -3.95 2.95
CA GLU A 115 13.01 -5.07 2.01
C GLU A 115 14.38 -5.62 1.58
N LYS A 116 15.31 -4.72 1.23
CA LYS A 116 16.68 -5.10 0.87
C LYS A 116 17.43 -5.75 2.03
N GLU A 117 17.30 -5.22 3.24
CA GLU A 117 17.90 -5.81 4.44
C GLU A 117 17.31 -7.21 4.72
N ARG A 118 16.00 -7.38 4.58
CA ARG A 118 15.33 -8.67 4.71
C ARG A 118 15.87 -9.69 3.72
N ASP A 119 16.00 -9.32 2.45
CA ASP A 119 16.53 -10.22 1.41
C ASP A 119 17.98 -10.64 1.69
N ASN A 120 18.83 -9.70 2.10
CA ASN A 120 20.21 -9.98 2.49
C ASN A 120 20.27 -10.91 3.71
N ASN A 121 19.39 -10.71 4.70
CA ASN A 121 19.33 -11.56 5.88
C ASN A 121 18.89 -12.98 5.54
N LEU A 122 17.88 -13.15 4.67
CA LEU A 122 17.44 -14.47 4.20
C LEU A 122 18.56 -15.20 3.44
N LEU A 123 19.27 -14.49 2.56
CA LEU A 123 20.41 -15.05 1.85
C LEU A 123 21.52 -15.46 2.83
N ARG A 124 21.81 -14.62 3.83
CA ARG A 124 22.78 -14.95 4.87
C ARG A 124 22.36 -16.18 5.68
N ILE A 125 21.10 -16.27 6.09
CA ILE A 125 20.55 -17.44 6.80
C ILE A 125 20.74 -18.70 5.95
N SER A 126 20.30 -18.68 4.69
CA SER A 126 20.45 -19.84 3.79
C SER A 126 21.91 -20.26 3.63
N THR A 127 22.84 -19.30 3.48
CA THR A 127 24.28 -19.64 3.40
C THR A 127 24.82 -20.24 4.68
N LEU A 128 24.31 -19.83 5.84
CA LEU A 128 24.72 -20.39 7.13
C LEU A 128 24.12 -21.79 7.34
N GLU A 129 22.87 -22.00 6.96
CA GLU A 129 22.20 -23.30 7.01
C GLU A 129 22.95 -24.31 6.13
N ASN A 130 23.28 -23.95 4.89
CA ASN A 130 24.05 -24.83 4.00
C ASN A 130 25.44 -25.15 4.58
N LYS A 131 26.12 -24.17 5.19
CA LYS A 131 27.41 -24.43 5.85
C LYS A 131 27.30 -25.37 7.05
N ILE A 132 26.22 -25.26 7.82
CA ILE A 132 25.95 -26.16 8.94
C ILE A 132 25.67 -27.56 8.41
N GLU A 133 24.84 -27.69 7.38
CA GLU A 133 24.55 -28.98 6.74
C GLU A 133 25.81 -29.64 6.17
N ASP A 134 26.65 -28.89 5.46
CA ASP A 134 27.93 -29.38 4.94
C ASP A 134 28.87 -29.81 6.07
N MET A 135 28.90 -29.06 7.17
CA MET A 135 29.69 -29.41 8.35
C MET A 135 29.19 -30.69 9.00
N GLU A 136 27.88 -30.82 9.21
CA GLU A 136 27.27 -32.03 9.77
C GLU A 136 27.50 -33.26 8.87
N ARG A 137 27.34 -33.08 7.56
CA ARG A 137 27.59 -34.14 6.56
C ARG A 137 29.05 -34.56 6.57
N SER A 138 29.97 -33.58 6.64
CA SER A 138 31.40 -33.84 6.76
C SER A 138 31.75 -34.52 8.08
N MET A 139 31.14 -34.13 9.20
CA MET A 139 31.36 -34.78 10.50
C MET A 139 30.89 -36.23 10.51
N ARG A 140 29.74 -36.51 9.87
CA ARG A 140 29.18 -37.87 9.80
C ARG A 140 29.77 -38.72 8.67
N SER A 141 30.59 -38.16 7.79
CA SER A 141 31.11 -38.89 6.62
C SER A 141 32.02 -40.06 6.99
N SER A 142 32.61 -40.04 8.20
CA SER A 142 33.46 -41.12 8.74
C SER A 142 32.74 -42.00 9.74
N THR A 143 31.44 -41.80 9.94
CA THR A 143 30.67 -42.48 10.97
C THR A 143 29.72 -43.50 10.34
N VAL A 144 29.72 -44.72 10.87
CA VAL A 144 28.82 -45.80 10.44
C VAL A 144 27.88 -46.17 11.59
N GLU A 145 26.60 -46.28 11.28
CA GLU A 145 25.56 -46.68 12.21
C GLU A 145 25.16 -48.15 11.97
N ILE A 146 25.39 -49.01 12.96
CA ILE A 146 24.95 -50.41 12.96
C ILE A 146 23.70 -50.50 13.83
N ARG A 147 22.56 -50.67 13.18
CA ARG A 147 21.25 -50.74 13.83
C ARG A 147 20.87 -52.17 14.18
N ASN A 148 19.93 -52.31 15.09
CA ASN A 148 19.31 -53.59 15.47
C ASN A 148 20.27 -54.62 16.08
N VAL A 149 21.27 -54.18 16.86
CA VAL A 149 22.22 -55.10 17.49
C VAL A 149 21.64 -55.61 18.81
N PRO A 150 21.50 -56.94 18.99
CA PRO A 150 21.04 -57.52 20.26
C PRO A 150 22.16 -57.43 21.29
N LEU A 151 22.10 -56.45 22.18
CA LEU A 151 23.08 -56.22 23.23
C LEU A 151 22.47 -56.48 24.62
N LYS A 152 23.06 -57.42 25.36
CA LYS A 152 22.76 -57.58 26.78
C LYS A 152 23.46 -56.47 27.58
N ALA A 153 22.76 -55.86 28.53
CA ALA A 153 23.22 -54.68 29.29
C ALA A 153 24.59 -54.89 29.96
N ASP A 154 24.89 -56.11 30.41
CA ASP A 154 26.10 -56.42 31.16
C ASP A 154 27.38 -56.55 30.30
N LYS A 155 27.29 -56.43 28.97
CA LYS A 155 28.41 -56.63 28.02
C LYS A 155 28.79 -55.40 27.20
N MET A 156 28.46 -54.20 27.68
CA MET A 156 28.69 -52.95 26.94
C MET A 156 30.09 -52.34 27.19
N ASN A 157 31.13 -53.16 27.05
CA ASN A 157 32.52 -52.66 27.08
C ASN A 157 32.96 -52.22 25.68
N LYS A 158 33.78 -51.16 25.59
CA LYS A 158 34.31 -50.65 24.31
C LYS A 158 34.96 -51.75 23.46
N VAL A 159 35.70 -52.66 24.10
CA VAL A 159 36.36 -53.79 23.42
C VAL A 159 35.35 -54.69 22.70
N HIS A 160 34.26 -55.06 23.38
CA HIS A 160 33.21 -55.90 22.81
C HIS A 160 32.46 -55.21 21.68
N LEU A 161 32.25 -53.89 21.78
CA LEU A 161 31.64 -53.10 20.71
C LEU A 161 32.55 -53.06 19.46
N SER A 162 33.85 -52.86 19.64
CA SER A 162 34.82 -52.93 18.54
C SER A 162 34.83 -54.30 17.87
N ASP A 163 34.72 -55.39 18.63
CA ASP A 163 34.70 -56.74 18.08
C ASP A 163 33.43 -57.00 17.25
N ILE A 164 32.27 -56.48 17.68
CA ILE A 164 31.03 -56.52 16.87
C ILE A 164 31.22 -55.75 15.56
N VAL A 165 31.80 -54.54 15.62
CA VAL A 165 32.08 -53.73 14.42
C VAL A 165 33.03 -54.48 13.47
N LEU A 166 34.11 -55.07 13.98
CA LEU A 166 35.05 -55.84 13.15
C LEU A 166 34.41 -57.07 12.53
N ASN A 167 33.58 -57.80 13.28
CA ASN A 167 32.88 -58.99 12.76
C ASN A 167 31.84 -58.61 11.70
N THR A 168 31.13 -57.49 11.88
CA THR A 168 30.19 -56.99 10.88
C THR A 168 30.91 -56.53 9.61
N CYS A 169 32.02 -55.81 9.72
CA CYS A 169 32.88 -55.44 8.59
C CYS A 169 33.42 -56.65 7.83
N LYS A 170 33.90 -57.68 8.55
CA LYS A 170 34.31 -58.96 7.96
C LYS A 170 33.18 -59.66 7.21
N ALA A 171 31.95 -59.63 7.76
CA ALA A 171 30.79 -60.23 7.11
C ALA A 171 30.44 -59.54 5.77
N ILE A 172 30.63 -58.22 5.67
CA ILE A 172 30.46 -57.46 4.43
C ILE A 172 31.73 -57.41 3.55
N LYS A 173 32.76 -58.19 3.90
CA LYS A 173 34.04 -58.29 3.18
C LYS A 173 34.82 -56.98 3.10
N VAL A 174 34.69 -56.11 4.10
CA VAL A 174 35.52 -54.91 4.25
C VAL A 174 36.60 -55.21 5.27
N ASP A 175 37.87 -55.16 4.84
CA ASP A 175 39.01 -55.36 5.73
C ASP A 175 39.30 -54.05 6.46
N ILE A 176 39.09 -54.06 7.79
CA ILE A 176 39.29 -52.90 8.66
C ILE A 176 40.15 -53.34 9.83
N GLN A 177 41.17 -52.54 10.13
CA GLN A 177 42.00 -52.78 11.30
C GLN A 177 41.42 -52.11 12.54
N LYS A 178 41.62 -52.72 13.72
CA LYS A 178 41.16 -52.15 15.00
C LYS A 178 41.70 -50.73 15.26
N ASN A 179 42.86 -50.40 14.71
CA ASN A 179 43.51 -49.09 14.86
C ASN A 179 42.85 -47.99 14.00
N GLU A 180 42.05 -48.35 13.00
CA GLU A 180 41.33 -47.43 12.12
C GLU A 180 40.03 -46.94 12.75
N ILE A 181 39.52 -47.66 13.75
CA ILE A 181 38.38 -47.25 14.56
C ILE A 181 38.85 -46.17 15.54
N HIS A 182 38.27 -44.96 15.41
CA HIS A 182 38.57 -43.82 16.28
C HIS A 182 37.80 -43.92 17.60
N ASP A 183 36.48 -44.10 17.53
CA ASP A 183 35.64 -44.31 18.72
C ASP A 183 34.45 -45.21 18.40
N VAL A 184 33.93 -45.88 19.44
CA VAL A 184 32.74 -46.71 19.35
C VAL A 184 31.90 -46.51 20.59
N PHE A 185 30.62 -46.21 20.38
CA PHE A 185 29.66 -46.06 21.45
C PHE A 185 28.28 -46.55 21.04
N VAL A 186 27.42 -46.76 22.02
CA VAL A 186 26.04 -47.18 21.80
C VAL A 186 25.13 -45.99 22.02
N LEU A 187 24.15 -45.81 21.14
CA LEU A 187 23.11 -44.81 21.36
C LEU A 187 22.19 -45.31 22.48
N ASN A 188 22.04 -44.52 23.55
CA ASN A 188 21.16 -44.87 24.66
C ASN A 188 19.71 -44.85 24.19
N SER A 189 19.14 -46.05 24.03
CA SER A 189 17.72 -46.27 23.70
C SER A 189 17.13 -47.24 24.71
N LYS A 190 15.83 -47.09 25.00
CA LYS A 190 15.06 -48.00 25.86
C LYS A 190 14.72 -49.33 25.16
N ALA A 191 15.05 -49.46 23.87
CA ALA A 191 14.80 -50.66 23.08
C ALA A 191 15.76 -51.81 23.46
N GLU A 192 15.27 -53.04 23.32
CA GLU A 192 16.06 -54.26 23.51
C GLU A 192 17.19 -54.36 22.46
N HIS A 193 16.92 -53.88 21.25
CA HIS A 193 17.92 -53.73 20.20
C HIS A 193 18.53 -52.33 20.24
N LYS A 194 19.86 -52.27 20.28
CA LYS A 194 20.59 -51.01 20.37
C LYS A 194 21.30 -50.68 19.06
N THR A 195 21.56 -49.40 18.88
CA THR A 195 22.34 -48.88 17.76
C THR A 195 23.77 -48.65 18.21
N ILE A 196 24.74 -49.24 17.50
CA ILE A 196 26.17 -48.95 17.67
C ILE A 196 26.57 -47.89 16.65
N ILE A 197 27.25 -46.84 17.12
CA ILE A 197 27.91 -45.85 16.28
C ILE A 197 29.40 -46.10 16.33
N ALA A 198 30.01 -46.31 15.16
CA ALA A 198 31.45 -46.45 14.99
C ALA A 198 31.97 -45.28 14.15
N ASP A 199 32.91 -44.54 14.72
CA ASP A 199 33.60 -43.46 14.01
C ASP A 199 34.98 -43.95 13.58
N PHE A 200 35.29 -43.78 12.29
CA PHE A 200 36.54 -44.22 11.69
C PHE A 200 37.48 -43.03 11.49
N LYS A 201 38.79 -43.28 11.56
CA LYS A 201 39.77 -42.25 11.23
C LYS A 201 39.63 -41.90 9.75
N LYS A 202 39.38 -40.61 9.47
CA LYS A 202 39.41 -40.10 8.09
C LYS A 202 40.77 -40.40 7.47
N GLN A 203 40.78 -41.08 6.32
CA GLN A 203 41.98 -41.14 5.49
C GLN A 203 42.33 -39.72 5.03
N LYS A 204 43.56 -39.28 5.33
CA LYS A 204 44.11 -38.07 4.71
C LYS A 204 44.36 -38.43 3.25
N HIS A 205 43.55 -37.88 2.35
CA HIS A 205 43.89 -37.78 0.93
C HIS A 205 44.87 -36.63 0.71
#